data_AF-A0A6H1X403-F1
#
_entry.id   AF-A0A6H1X403-F1
#
_cell.length_a   1.000
_cell.length_b   1.000
_cell.length_c   1.000
_cell.angle_alpha   90.00
_cell.angle_beta   90.00
_cell.angle_gamma   90.00
#
_symmetry.space_group_name_H-M   'P 1'
#
loop_
_entity.id
_entity.type
_entity.pdbx_description
1 polymer ?
#
loop_
_entity_poly.entity_id
_entity_poly.type
_entity_poly.pdbx_seq_one_letter_code
_entity_poly.pdbx_strand_id
1 'polypeptide(L)' 'MGKDIGASLKTIVGGEIISYNEMMIEAREIAISRMVEQAKKMGANAIIGMRLGTSSVMQGASEVIVYGTAVVID' A
#
# COMPACT_ATOMS: atom_id res chain seq x y z
N MET A 1 -15.31 11.00 -36.58
CA MET A 1 -14.76 9.70 -36.17
C MET A 1 -13.41 9.86 -35.44
N GLY A 2 -13.32 10.77 -34.46
CA GLY A 2 -12.09 10.99 -33.68
C GLY A 2 -12.34 11.21 -32.18
N LYS A 3 -13.62 11.34 -31.77
CA LYS A 3 -14.01 11.49 -30.36
C LYS A 3 -13.91 10.17 -29.60
N ASP A 4 -14.15 9.05 -30.28
CA ASP A 4 -14.20 7.73 -29.64
C ASP A 4 -12.79 7.16 -29.32
N ILE A 5 -11.79 7.42 -30.17
CA ILE A 5 -10.39 7.00 -29.92
C ILE A 5 -9.78 7.74 -28.72
N GLY A 6 -10.09 9.04 -28.55
CA GLY A 6 -9.62 9.84 -27.41
C GLY A 6 -10.32 9.49 -26.08
N ALA A 7 -11.55 8.97 -26.13
CA ALA A 7 -12.27 8.53 -24.94
C ALA A 7 -11.72 7.19 -24.42
N SER A 8 -11.43 6.24 -25.31
CA SER A 8 -10.83 4.95 -24.96
C SER A 8 -9.43 5.08 -24.36
N LEU A 9 -8.60 6.02 -24.83
CA LEU A 9 -7.26 6.27 -24.26
C LEU A 9 -7.32 6.94 -22.87
N LYS A 10 -8.31 7.81 -22.62
CA LYS A 10 -8.53 8.42 -21.29
C LYS A 10 -8.95 7.40 -20.24
N THR A 11 -9.77 6.41 -20.60
CA THR A 11 -10.17 5.36 -19.66
C THR A 11 -9.02 4.42 -19.31
N ILE A 12 -8.16 4.08 -20.28
CA ILE A 12 -6.98 3.23 -20.04
C ILE A 12 -5.96 3.94 -19.16
N VAL A 13 -5.55 5.17 -19.50
CA VAL A 13 -4.53 5.89 -18.73
C VAL A 13 -5.07 6.42 -17.39
N GLY A 14 -6.30 6.92 -17.35
CA GLY A 14 -6.89 7.48 -16.13
C GLY A 14 -7.44 6.43 -15.17
N GLY A 15 -8.09 5.39 -15.68
CA GLY A 15 -8.71 4.34 -14.87
C GLY A 15 -7.70 3.36 -14.28
N GLU A 16 -6.70 2.95 -15.05
CA GLU A 16 -5.65 2.03 -14.60
C GLU A 16 -4.78 2.64 -13.50
N ILE A 17 -4.49 3.96 -13.57
CA ILE A 17 -3.75 4.66 -12.51
C ILE A 17 -4.58 4.78 -11.22
N ILE A 18 -5.89 5.00 -11.32
CA ILE A 18 -6.77 5.06 -10.15
C ILE A 18 -6.85 3.68 -9.49
N SER A 19 -7.12 2.62 -10.25
CA SER A 19 -7.20 1.27 -9.70
C SER A 19 -5.87 0.80 -9.11
N TYR A 20 -4.75 1.17 -9.73
CA TYR A 20 -3.42 0.91 -9.17
C TYR A 20 -3.20 1.66 -7.84
N ASN A 21 -3.62 2.93 -7.75
CA ASN A 21 -3.53 3.68 -6.49
C ASN A 21 -4.39 3.07 -5.39
N GLU A 22 -5.62 2.66 -5.70
CA GLU A 22 -6.52 1.97 -4.77
C GLU A 22 -5.90 0.66 -4.26
N MET A 23 -5.34 -0.15 -5.17
CA MET A 23 -4.62 -1.36 -4.82
C MET A 23 -3.42 -1.08 -3.89
N MET A 24 -2.67 -0.03 -4.16
CA MET A 24 -1.55 0.36 -3.31
C MET A 24 -1.99 0.86 -1.93
N ILE A 25 -3.15 1.51 -1.81
CA ILE A 25 -3.74 1.90 -0.53
C ILE A 25 -4.12 0.65 0.26
N GLU A 26 -4.86 -0.27 -0.36
CA GLU A 26 -5.26 -1.53 0.27
C GLU A 26 -4.04 -2.36 0.72
N ALA A 27 -3.02 -2.47 -0.14
CA ALA A 27 -1.78 -3.17 0.20
C ALA A 27 -1.07 -2.58 1.43
N ARG A 28 -1.08 -1.24 1.58
CA ARG A 28 -0.54 -0.57 2.77
C ARG A 28 -1.33 -0.88 4.03
N GLU A 29 -2.65 -0.85 3.95
CA GLU A 29 -3.52 -1.18 5.09
C GLU A 29 -3.33 -2.62 5.55
N ILE A 30 -3.26 -3.56 4.61
CA ILE A 30 -2.99 -4.98 4.90
C ILE A 30 -1.62 -5.15 5.56
N ALA A 31 -0.57 -4.51 5.04
CA ALA A 31 0.77 -4.59 5.59
C ALA A 31 0.82 -4.05 7.03
N ILE A 32 0.24 -2.87 7.26
CA ILE A 32 0.17 -2.24 8.60
C ILE A 32 -0.62 -3.13 9.55
N SER A 33 -1.77 -3.67 9.13
CA SER A 33 -2.60 -4.54 9.96
C SER A 33 -1.83 -5.77 10.42
N ARG A 34 -1.10 -6.44 9.52
CA ARG A 34 -0.24 -7.58 9.87
C ARG A 34 0.85 -7.22 10.88
N MET A 35 1.50 -6.08 10.73
CA MET A 35 2.50 -5.60 11.69
C MET A 35 1.88 -5.32 13.06
N VAL A 36 0.69 -4.71 13.11
CA VAL A 36 -0.06 -4.46 14.34
C VAL A 36 -0.46 -5.76 15.02
N GLU A 37 -0.96 -6.74 14.26
CA GLU A 37 -1.28 -8.08 14.81
C GLU A 37 -0.06 -8.77 15.41
N GLN A 38 1.10 -8.66 14.77
CA GLN A 38 2.36 -9.18 15.31
C GLN A 38 2.76 -8.47 16.59
N ALA A 39 2.70 -7.14 16.64
CA ALA A 39 3.01 -6.37 17.85
C ALA A 39 2.06 -6.73 19.00
N LYS A 40 0.76 -6.90 18.73
CA LYS A 40 -0.23 -7.36 19.72
C LYS A 40 0.10 -8.75 20.26
N LYS A 41 0.50 -9.69 19.39
CA LYS A 41 0.93 -11.04 19.81
C LYS A 41 2.17 -11.01 20.70
N MET A 42 3.00 -9.97 20.58
CA MET A 42 4.16 -9.72 21.45
C MET A 42 3.79 -9.02 22.77
N GLY A 43 2.51 -8.67 22.99
CA GLY A 43 2.06 -7.93 24.17
C GLY A 43 2.34 -6.43 24.12
N ALA A 44 2.78 -5.89 22.98
CA ALA A 44 3.04 -4.46 22.82
C ALA A 44 1.74 -3.66 22.73
N ASN A 45 1.74 -2.44 23.29
CA ASN A 45 0.64 -1.48 23.17
C ASN A 45 0.96 -0.31 22.24
N ALA A 46 2.21 -0.21 21.75
CA ALA A 46 2.62 0.78 20.76
C ALA A 46 3.68 0.21 19.78
N ILE A 47 3.77 0.85 18.61
CA ILE A 47 4.83 0.63 17.63
C ILE A 47 5.51 1.98 17.38
N ILE A 48 6.80 2.08 17.69
CA ILE A 48 7.61 3.28 17.49
C ILE A 48 8.57 3.12 16.32
N GLY A 49 9.06 4.24 15.79
CA GLY A 49 10.03 4.21 14.69
C GLY A 49 9.49 3.57 13.41
N MET A 50 8.17 3.60 13.20
CA MET A 50 7.54 2.99 12.04
C MET A 50 8.10 3.57 10.73
N ARG A 51 8.31 2.68 9.76
CA ARG A 51 8.73 2.98 8.40
C ARG A 51 7.84 2.20 7.44
N LEU A 52 7.41 2.89 6.39
CA LEU A 52 6.67 2.31 5.27
C LEU A 52 7.47 2.62 4.01
N GLY A 53 7.80 1.59 3.26
CA GLY A 53 8.50 1.69 1.99
C GLY A 53 7.73 0.96 0.89
N THR A 54 7.93 1.41 -0.34
CA THR A 54 7.46 0.70 -1.53
C THR A 54 8.61 0.54 -2.51
N SER A 55 8.72 -0.62 -3.14
CA SER A 55 9.70 -0.85 -4.21
C SER A 55 9.00 -1.46 -5.41
N SER A 56 9.31 -0.97 -6.62
CA SER A 56 8.88 -1.67 -7.84
C SER A 56 9.63 -2.98 -7.94
N VAL A 57 8.90 -4.09 -8.10
CA VAL A 57 9.46 -5.44 -8.19
C VAL A 57 9.39 -5.99 -9.61
N MET A 58 8.41 -5.52 -10.40
CA MET A 58 8.29 -5.77 -11.83
C MET A 58 7.42 -4.69 -12.47
N GLN A 59 7.34 -4.69 -13.80
CA GLN A 59 6.44 -3.78 -14.51
C GLN A 59 5.00 -4.00 -14.04
N GLY A 60 4.37 -2.96 -13.51
CA GLY A 60 3.00 -3.01 -13.00
C GLY A 60 2.83 -3.65 -11.61
N ALA A 61 3.91 -3.99 -10.90
CA ALA A 61 3.80 -4.46 -9.51
C ALA A 61 4.83 -3.78 -8.58
N SER A 62 4.36 -3.48 -7.38
CA SER A 62 5.19 -2.94 -6.30
C SER A 62 5.00 -3.74 -5.02
N GLU A 63 6.07 -3.91 -4.28
CA GLU A 63 6.05 -4.43 -2.92
C GLU A 63 5.76 -3.29 -1.92
N VAL A 64 5.02 -3.62 -0.86
CA VAL A 64 4.84 -2.75 0.31
C VAL A 64 5.53 -3.40 1.50
N ILE A 65 6.48 -2.69 2.10
CA ILE A 65 7.21 -3.13 3.28
C ILE A 65 6.87 -2.16 4.42
N VAL A 66 6.52 -2.72 5.58
CA VAL A 66 6.32 -1.95 6.81
C VAL A 66 7.07 -2.60 7.96
N TYR A 67 7.71 -1.79 8.79
CA TYR A 67 8.40 -2.25 10.00
C TYR A 67 8.46 -1.15 11.06
N GLY A 68 8.70 -1.55 12.30
CA GLY A 68 8.85 -0.67 13.45
C GLY A 68 9.24 -1.47 14.69
N THR A 69 9.35 -0.80 15.83
CA THR A 69 9.71 -1.42 17.10
C THR A 69 8.46 -1.53 17.98
N ALA A 70 8.06 -2.76 18.30
CA ALA A 70 6.98 -3.03 19.24
C ALA A 70 7.46 -2.73 20.67
N VAL A 71 6.71 -1.90 21.41
CA VAL A 71 7.05 -1.47 22.78
C VAL A 71 5.83 -1.51 23.69
N VAL A 72 6.08 -1.61 25.00
CA VAL A 72 5.09 -1.37 26.05
C VAL A 72 5.41 -0.02 26.68
N ILE A 73 4.44 0.88 26.72
CA ILE A 73 4.52 2.18 27.42
C ILE A 73 3.53 2.20 28.58
N ASP A 74 3.92 2.80 29.70
CA ASP A 74 3.12 3.02 30.91
C ASP A 74 2.66 4.48 31.04
#